data_AF-A0A2P2E4N8-F1
#
_entry.id   AF-A0A2P2E4N8-F1
#
_cell.length_a   1.000
_cell.length_b   1.000
_cell.length_c   1.000
_cell.angle_alpha   90.00
_cell.angle_beta   90.00
_cell.angle_gamma   90.00
#
_symmetry.space_group_name_H-M   'P 1'
#
loop_
_entity.id
_entity.type
_entity.pdbx_description
1 polymer ?
#
loop_
_entity_poly.entity_id
_entity_poly.type
_entity_poly.pdbx_seq_one_letter_code
_entity_poly.pdbx_strand_id
1 'polypeptide(L)'
;MWALDHVIFDYLFFKFPNEMEWDSSHWYNFLSLRKKLEREGESEKVLFAGSSVSLYSILPEKLFQDQTYKGQYYSHVAMAPTDLYYYREHISELKPKAVVYIVNFADLQWEYVEVKDGKTNFNEKLWTSEFSDRIPAKNIYPFAFLKDHYQNLTKKQTLSLLGKSLLNVNRVRAFFFDPIEVWFENHFRSGRSYHRYAGEKPSQDIWAAGWIKEEATMTCTLDREVDDYIFSAKDQATIHLEIWGKNKSVSPIFQTEISFKKKGWHKFPWEKFPKISQEFRLHLKMKSDLITAKEANIYHYGKDFYVGIRLSHFFCKAPNFTNKSYIRESFFDEIRFNTMSDQAYEEDYRLRILQSTEKRPELRRLNTIRDKKSQISNLEFVSWLESDRILQLSEHFQKMHIPFIVILSPENPIESQLYIKGKWFAGFRNYLSSQLEKNGHYLWDLTEVLPYPQLFFDPHHLTYNGALEFTKIMEPKLIEILGEKR
;
A
#
# COMPACT_ATOMS: atom_id res chain seq x y z
N MET A 1 23.71 27.34 -11.06
CA MET A 1 23.13 26.73 -9.83
C MET A 1 21.77 26.09 -10.11
N TRP A 2 20.80 26.80 -10.68
CA TRP A 2 19.47 26.25 -10.99
C TRP A 2 19.47 25.15 -12.05
N ALA A 3 20.18 25.34 -13.18
CA ALA A 3 20.31 24.28 -14.19
C ALA A 3 20.99 23.02 -13.63
N LEU A 4 21.97 23.19 -12.73
CA LEU A 4 22.64 22.07 -12.06
C LEU A 4 21.70 21.33 -11.10
N ASP A 5 20.87 22.07 -10.36
CA ASP A 5 19.83 21.51 -9.48
C ASP A 5 18.82 20.67 -10.27
N HIS A 6 18.33 21.17 -11.40
CA HIS A 6 17.46 20.40 -12.30
C HIS A 6 18.17 19.14 -12.85
N VAL A 7 19.39 19.25 -13.36
CA VAL A 7 20.11 18.09 -13.91
C VAL A 7 20.40 17.04 -12.83
N ILE A 8 20.82 17.44 -11.63
CA ILE A 8 21.13 16.48 -10.56
C ILE A 8 19.84 15.82 -10.06
N PHE A 9 18.82 16.59 -9.71
CA PHE A 9 17.67 16.06 -8.98
C PHE A 9 16.51 15.59 -9.87
N ASP A 10 16.32 16.15 -11.06
CA ASP A 10 15.28 15.63 -11.98
C ASP A 10 15.79 14.46 -12.83
N TYR A 11 17.10 14.38 -13.08
CA TYR A 11 17.66 13.38 -13.99
C TYR A 11 18.56 12.36 -13.31
N LEU A 12 19.61 12.77 -12.59
CA LEU A 12 20.57 11.82 -12.02
C LEU A 12 20.01 11.08 -10.81
N PHE A 13 19.28 11.76 -9.93
CA PHE A 13 18.73 11.16 -8.70
C PHE A 13 17.77 10.01 -9.02
N PHE A 14 16.83 10.19 -9.95
CA PHE A 14 15.88 9.15 -10.35
C PHE A 14 16.46 8.08 -11.29
N LYS A 15 17.77 8.14 -11.61
CA LYS A 15 18.50 7.00 -12.18
C LYS A 15 19.02 6.05 -11.12
N PHE A 16 19.07 6.45 -9.86
CA PHE A 16 19.49 5.57 -8.78
C PHE A 16 18.47 4.43 -8.61
N PRO A 17 18.91 3.16 -8.48
CA PRO A 17 18.00 2.03 -8.44
C PRO A 17 17.09 2.09 -7.22
N ASN A 18 15.79 1.85 -7.44
CA ASN A 18 14.82 1.64 -6.38
C ASN A 18 14.66 0.14 -6.14
N GLU A 19 15.65 -0.46 -5.47
CA GLU A 19 15.77 -1.92 -5.41
C GLU A 19 14.66 -2.57 -4.59
N MET A 20 14.22 -1.90 -3.53
CA MET A 20 13.18 -2.38 -2.63
C MET A 20 12.29 -1.22 -2.19
N GLU A 21 11.24 -0.98 -2.96
CA GLU A 21 10.32 0.15 -2.71
C GLU A 21 9.64 0.11 -1.34
N TRP A 22 9.39 -1.08 -0.79
CA TRP A 22 8.81 -1.20 0.54
C TRP A 22 9.77 -0.75 1.66
N ASP A 23 11.07 -0.64 1.36
CA ASP A 23 12.11 -0.21 2.29
C ASP A 23 12.56 1.25 2.05
N SER A 24 12.11 1.90 0.98
CA SER A 24 12.37 3.30 0.67
C SER A 24 11.12 4.16 0.80
N SER A 25 11.28 5.49 0.85
CA SER A 25 10.14 6.40 1.05
C SER A 25 9.08 6.26 -0.03
N HIS A 26 7.82 6.15 0.38
CA HIS A 26 6.65 6.12 -0.50
C HIS A 26 6.61 7.28 -1.50
N TRP A 27 7.21 8.43 -1.16
CA TRP A 27 7.28 9.59 -2.05
C TRP A 27 8.36 9.45 -3.11
N TYR A 28 9.50 8.85 -2.77
CA TYR A 28 10.51 8.48 -3.76
C TYR A 28 9.94 7.46 -4.75
N ASN A 29 9.25 6.44 -4.24
CA ASN A 29 8.60 5.41 -5.06
C ASN A 29 7.62 6.01 -6.07
N PHE A 30 6.73 6.90 -5.60
CA PHE A 30 5.76 7.54 -6.48
C PHE A 30 6.42 8.40 -7.56
N LEU A 31 7.44 9.19 -7.22
CA LEU A 31 8.17 9.99 -8.21
C LEU A 31 8.96 9.12 -9.20
N SER A 32 9.60 8.07 -8.72
CA SER A 32 10.31 7.07 -9.54
C SER A 32 9.35 6.37 -10.50
N LEU A 33 8.16 5.97 -10.03
CA LEU A 33 7.09 5.39 -10.83
C LEU A 33 6.64 6.35 -11.94
N ARG A 34 6.41 7.62 -11.62
CA ARG A 34 6.04 8.62 -12.64
C ARG A 34 7.11 8.71 -13.73
N LYS A 35 8.39 8.78 -13.35
CA LYS A 35 9.52 8.77 -14.29
C LYS A 35 9.66 7.47 -15.07
N LYS A 36 9.26 6.33 -14.49
CA LYS A 36 9.20 5.05 -15.20
C LYS A 36 8.09 5.08 -16.26
N LEU A 37 6.89 5.54 -15.90
CA LEU A 37 5.75 5.64 -16.81
C LEU A 37 6.00 6.59 -17.99
N GLU A 38 6.74 7.68 -17.77
CA GLU A 38 7.21 8.59 -18.83
C GLU A 38 8.14 7.87 -19.82
N ARG A 39 9.02 6.99 -19.33
CA ARG A 39 10.02 6.26 -20.14
C ARG A 39 9.44 5.07 -20.92
N GLU A 40 8.40 4.44 -20.40
CA GLU A 40 7.75 3.27 -21.00
C GLU A 40 6.93 3.59 -22.28
N GLY A 41 6.86 4.88 -22.67
CA GLY A 41 6.26 5.34 -23.92
C GLY A 41 4.74 5.14 -24.00
N GLU A 42 4.22 5.26 -25.23
CA GLU A 42 2.81 5.00 -25.60
C GLU A 42 2.56 3.49 -25.64
N SER A 43 2.58 2.85 -24.48
CA SER A 43 2.08 1.49 -24.32
C SER A 43 0.59 1.52 -24.00
N GLU A 44 -0.11 0.46 -24.41
CA GLU A 44 -1.50 0.11 -24.11
C GLU A 44 -1.71 -0.10 -22.58
N LYS A 45 -1.53 0.98 -21.80
CA LYS A 45 -1.50 0.96 -20.33
C LYS A 45 -2.78 1.51 -19.73
N VAL A 46 -3.28 0.84 -18.70
CA VAL A 46 -4.41 1.29 -17.88
C VAL A 46 -3.86 1.77 -16.55
N LEU A 47 -4.16 3.03 -16.18
CA LEU A 47 -3.66 3.63 -14.95
C LEU A 47 -4.67 3.45 -13.82
N PHE A 48 -4.28 2.74 -12.76
CA PHE A 48 -5.03 2.67 -11.52
C PHE A 48 -4.58 3.78 -10.59
N ALA A 49 -5.40 4.83 -10.48
CA ALA A 49 -5.13 5.97 -9.61
C ALA A 49 -5.88 5.86 -8.29
N GLY A 50 -5.32 6.44 -7.23
CA GLY A 50 -5.95 6.47 -5.92
C GLY A 50 -4.98 6.59 -4.75
N SER A 51 -5.55 6.54 -3.55
CA SER A 51 -4.79 6.58 -2.30
C SER A 51 -4.13 5.23 -2.01
N SER A 52 -3.71 5.02 -0.75
CA SER A 52 -3.33 3.68 -0.29
C SER A 52 -4.45 2.66 -0.50
N VAL A 53 -5.72 3.06 -0.52
CA VAL A 53 -6.84 2.18 -0.87
C VAL A 53 -6.61 1.51 -2.22
N SER A 54 -6.19 2.24 -3.26
CA SER A 54 -5.86 1.65 -4.57
C SER A 54 -4.72 0.62 -4.46
N LEU A 55 -3.65 0.98 -3.74
CA LEU A 55 -2.45 0.14 -3.56
C LEU A 55 -2.72 -1.16 -2.79
N TYR A 56 -3.72 -1.15 -1.90
CA TYR A 56 -4.08 -2.30 -1.06
C TYR A 56 -5.35 -3.01 -1.52
N SER A 57 -6.08 -2.52 -2.53
CA SER A 57 -7.35 -3.13 -2.93
C SER A 57 -7.28 -3.80 -4.29
N ILE A 58 -6.37 -3.40 -5.17
CA ILE A 58 -6.30 -3.91 -6.54
C ILE A 58 -5.01 -4.70 -6.72
N LEU A 59 -5.02 -5.65 -7.65
CA LEU A 59 -3.83 -6.35 -8.13
C LEU A 59 -3.78 -6.22 -9.66
N PRO A 60 -3.28 -5.08 -10.20
CA PRO A 60 -3.27 -4.82 -11.65
C PRO A 60 -2.56 -5.90 -12.46
N GLU A 61 -1.53 -6.51 -11.89
CA GLU A 61 -0.78 -7.61 -12.49
C GLU A 61 -1.61 -8.88 -12.65
N LYS A 62 -2.63 -9.07 -11.81
CA LYS A 62 -3.59 -10.17 -11.90
C LYS A 62 -4.72 -9.84 -12.87
N LEU A 63 -5.22 -8.60 -12.83
CA LEU A 63 -6.34 -8.15 -13.66
C LEU A 63 -6.03 -8.24 -15.16
N PHE A 64 -4.77 -8.03 -15.55
CA PHE A 64 -4.35 -8.02 -16.94
C PHE A 64 -3.33 -9.12 -17.29
N GLN A 65 -3.28 -10.21 -16.50
CA GLN A 65 -2.29 -11.28 -16.70
C GLN A 65 -2.36 -11.90 -18.11
N ASP A 66 -3.58 -12.06 -18.64
CA ASP A 66 -3.86 -12.70 -19.94
C ASP A 66 -4.23 -11.69 -21.03
N GLN A 67 -3.96 -10.40 -20.81
CA GLN A 67 -4.36 -9.31 -21.70
C GLN A 67 -3.15 -8.68 -22.41
N THR A 68 -3.41 -8.05 -23.57
CA THR A 68 -2.38 -7.26 -24.27
C THR A 68 -2.07 -5.93 -23.58
N TYR A 69 -2.99 -5.47 -22.73
CA TYR A 69 -2.87 -4.25 -21.94
C TYR A 69 -2.09 -4.52 -20.66
N LYS A 70 -1.44 -3.49 -20.11
CA LYS A 70 -0.81 -3.59 -18.78
C LYS A 70 -1.45 -2.63 -17.80
N GLY A 71 -1.90 -3.15 -16.67
CA GLY A 71 -2.27 -2.32 -15.52
C GLY A 71 -1.02 -1.74 -14.87
N GLN A 72 -1.02 -0.43 -14.59
CA GLN A 72 0.03 0.24 -13.84
C GLN A 72 -0.59 1.13 -12.78
N TYR A 73 0.03 1.21 -11.61
CA TYR A 73 -0.41 2.15 -10.59
C TYR A 73 -0.05 3.59 -10.96
N TYR A 74 -0.92 4.51 -10.56
CA TYR A 74 -0.67 5.93 -10.44
C TYR A 74 -1.16 6.37 -9.07
N SER A 75 -0.56 5.84 -8.01
CA SER A 75 -1.12 5.90 -6.66
C SER A 75 -0.04 6.16 -5.61
N HIS A 76 -0.41 6.89 -4.56
CA HIS A 76 0.43 7.13 -3.39
C HIS A 76 -0.40 7.18 -2.12
N VAL A 77 0.27 7.10 -0.97
CA VAL A 77 -0.39 7.17 0.33
C VAL A 77 -1.20 8.46 0.48
N ALA A 78 -2.44 8.32 0.96
CA ALA A 78 -3.37 9.43 1.23
C ALA A 78 -3.66 10.38 0.04
N MET A 79 -3.59 9.91 -1.22
CA MET A 79 -4.01 10.70 -2.39
C MET A 79 -5.48 11.13 -2.29
N ALA A 80 -5.74 12.43 -2.24
CA ALA A 80 -7.07 13.01 -2.32
C ALA A 80 -7.49 13.25 -3.78
N PRO A 81 -8.79 13.42 -4.08
CA PRO A 81 -9.23 13.90 -5.40
C PRO A 81 -8.50 15.17 -5.86
N THR A 82 -8.20 16.11 -4.95
CA THR A 82 -7.39 17.28 -5.26
C THR A 82 -5.96 16.94 -5.72
N ASP A 83 -5.30 15.94 -5.11
CA ASP A 83 -3.98 15.50 -5.57
C ASP A 83 -4.05 15.02 -7.02
N LEU A 84 -5.03 14.15 -7.33
CA LEU A 84 -5.22 13.62 -8.67
C LEU A 84 -5.55 14.72 -9.68
N TYR A 85 -6.37 15.70 -9.29
CA TYR A 85 -6.63 16.89 -10.10
C TYR A 85 -5.34 17.59 -10.52
N TYR A 86 -4.40 17.82 -9.61
CA TYR A 86 -3.11 18.44 -9.98
C TYR A 86 -2.21 17.53 -10.82
N TYR A 87 -2.45 16.22 -10.85
CA TYR A 87 -1.71 15.27 -11.68
C TYR A 87 -2.29 15.08 -13.08
N ARG A 88 -3.49 15.60 -13.37
CA ARG A 88 -4.25 15.31 -14.59
C ARG A 88 -3.49 15.57 -15.90
N GLU A 89 -2.68 16.63 -15.95
CA GLU A 89 -1.90 16.99 -17.15
C GLU A 89 -0.85 15.92 -17.43
N HIS A 90 -0.06 15.58 -16.41
CA HIS A 90 0.93 14.52 -16.50
C HIS A 90 0.29 13.17 -16.85
N ILE A 91 -0.85 12.83 -16.25
CA ILE A 91 -1.59 11.60 -16.61
C ILE A 91 -1.99 11.61 -18.09
N SER A 92 -2.41 12.75 -18.61
CA SER A 92 -2.83 12.87 -20.02
C SER A 92 -1.64 12.78 -20.97
N GLU A 93 -0.48 13.33 -20.60
CA GLU A 93 0.78 13.21 -21.34
C GLU A 93 1.24 11.75 -21.45
N LEU A 94 0.91 10.90 -20.47
CA LEU A 94 1.20 9.47 -20.52
C LEU A 94 0.34 8.72 -21.55
N LYS A 95 -0.71 9.34 -22.11
CA LYS A 95 -1.67 8.77 -23.07
C LYS A 95 -2.17 7.37 -22.68
N PRO A 96 -2.74 7.20 -21.46
CA PRO A 96 -3.23 5.91 -21.03
C PRO A 96 -4.47 5.51 -21.83
N LYS A 97 -4.69 4.20 -21.98
CA LYS A 97 -5.91 3.66 -22.57
C LYS A 97 -7.14 4.00 -21.73
N ALA A 98 -6.97 4.03 -20.41
CA ALA A 98 -8.00 4.46 -19.47
C ALA A 98 -7.36 4.84 -18.13
N VAL A 99 -8.09 5.65 -17.36
CA VAL A 99 -7.78 5.96 -15.97
C VAL A 99 -8.89 5.36 -15.10
N VAL A 100 -8.53 4.41 -14.25
CA VAL A 100 -9.40 3.80 -13.26
C VAL A 100 -9.08 4.44 -11.90
N TYR A 101 -9.96 5.31 -11.42
CA TYR A 101 -9.79 6.00 -10.15
C TYR A 101 -10.53 5.29 -9.03
N ILE A 102 -9.78 4.75 -8.07
CA ILE A 102 -10.31 4.09 -6.88
C ILE A 102 -10.42 5.12 -5.77
N VAL A 103 -11.65 5.37 -5.33
CA VAL A 103 -11.95 6.34 -4.29
C VAL A 103 -12.71 5.67 -3.16
N ASN A 104 -12.32 5.95 -1.93
CA ASN A 104 -13.05 5.56 -0.74
C ASN A 104 -13.58 6.81 -0.03
N PHE A 105 -14.59 6.63 0.84
CA PHE A 105 -15.10 7.67 1.72
C PHE A 105 -13.96 8.40 2.46
N ALA A 106 -12.93 7.68 2.91
CA ALA A 106 -11.78 8.24 3.61
C ALA A 106 -10.95 9.25 2.79
N ASP A 107 -11.07 9.27 1.46
CA ASP A 107 -10.28 10.15 0.60
C ASP A 107 -10.86 11.59 0.50
N LEU A 108 -12.13 11.77 0.88
CA LEU A 108 -12.90 13.01 0.68
C LEU A 108 -12.62 14.14 1.70
N GLN A 109 -11.50 14.05 2.44
CA GLN A 109 -10.99 15.08 3.35
C GLN A 109 -12.01 15.51 4.43
N TRP A 110 -12.63 14.53 5.08
CA TRP A 110 -13.69 14.70 6.09
C TRP A 110 -13.29 15.51 7.33
N GLU A 111 -12.00 15.64 7.59
CA GLU A 111 -11.44 16.42 8.68
C GLU A 111 -11.78 17.92 8.55
N TYR A 112 -12.10 18.38 7.33
CA TYR A 112 -12.47 19.75 7.02
C TYR A 112 -13.98 19.94 6.82
N VAL A 113 -14.79 18.90 7.01
CA VAL A 113 -16.25 18.98 6.88
C VAL A 113 -16.89 19.10 8.26
N GLU A 114 -17.64 20.17 8.48
CA GLU A 114 -18.46 20.38 9.67
C GLU A 114 -19.94 20.10 9.37
N VAL A 115 -20.68 19.62 10.36
CA VAL A 115 -22.14 19.52 10.27
C VAL A 115 -22.72 20.70 11.04
N LYS A 116 -23.39 21.61 10.33
CA LYS A 116 -24.05 22.80 10.88
C LYS A 116 -25.45 22.92 10.29
N ASP A 117 -26.44 23.18 11.14
CA ASP A 117 -27.84 23.38 10.74
C ASP A 117 -28.39 22.26 9.85
N GLY A 118 -28.02 21.01 10.14
CA GLY A 118 -28.44 19.83 9.36
C GLY A 118 -27.82 19.72 7.96
N LYS A 119 -26.73 20.45 7.68
CA LYS A 119 -26.01 20.41 6.41
C LYS A 119 -24.51 20.19 6.63
N THR A 120 -23.86 19.62 5.62
CA THR A 120 -22.40 19.55 5.55
C THR A 120 -21.85 20.88 5.04
N ASN A 121 -20.77 21.36 5.67
CA ASN A 121 -20.08 22.59 5.30
C ASN A 121 -18.57 22.34 5.29
N PHE A 122 -17.92 22.58 4.15
CA PHE A 122 -16.49 22.36 3.98
C PHE A 122 -15.69 23.63 4.30
N ASN A 123 -14.75 23.54 5.23
CA ASN A 123 -13.90 24.64 5.65
C ASN A 123 -12.70 24.81 4.70
N GLU A 124 -12.92 25.43 3.54
CA GLU A 124 -11.90 25.64 2.52
C GLU A 124 -10.68 26.42 3.03
N LYS A 125 -10.87 27.35 3.97
CA LYS A 125 -9.77 28.16 4.50
C LYS A 125 -8.81 27.31 5.35
N LEU A 126 -9.37 26.49 6.23
CA LEU A 126 -8.58 25.55 7.04
C LEU A 126 -7.89 24.51 6.14
N TRP A 127 -8.67 23.93 5.21
CA TRP A 127 -8.15 22.99 4.22
C TRP A 127 -6.99 23.62 3.43
N THR A 128 -7.16 24.81 2.85
CA THR A 128 -6.11 25.46 2.04
C THR A 128 -4.83 25.64 2.86
N SER A 129 -4.96 26.09 4.12
CA SER A 129 -3.81 26.28 5.00
C SER A 129 -3.08 24.96 5.27
N GLU A 130 -3.78 23.92 5.71
CA GLU A 130 -3.14 22.65 6.07
C GLU A 130 -2.70 21.83 4.86
N PHE A 131 -3.48 21.85 3.79
CA PHE A 131 -3.19 21.13 2.55
C PHE A 131 -1.94 21.67 1.85
N SER A 132 -1.69 22.99 1.96
CA SER A 132 -0.45 23.62 1.47
C SER A 132 0.81 23.03 2.12
N ASP A 133 0.66 22.45 3.32
CA ASP A 133 1.76 21.87 4.06
C ASP A 133 1.99 20.37 3.76
N ARG A 134 1.08 19.72 3.03
CA ARG A 134 1.18 18.31 2.62
C ARG A 134 2.36 18.08 1.67
N ILE A 135 2.88 16.85 1.70
CA ILE A 135 4.03 16.44 0.88
C ILE A 135 3.73 16.56 -0.62
N PRO A 136 2.59 16.06 -1.17
CA PRO A 136 2.22 16.27 -2.56
C PRO A 136 2.23 17.73 -3.00
N ALA A 137 1.54 18.60 -2.27
CA ALA A 137 1.47 20.03 -2.57
C ALA A 137 2.86 20.67 -2.56
N LYS A 138 3.72 20.34 -1.59
CA LYS A 138 5.08 20.90 -1.53
C LYS A 138 6.04 20.34 -2.56
N ASN A 139 5.95 19.06 -2.87
CA ASN A 139 7.03 18.36 -3.58
C ASN A 139 6.68 18.01 -5.02
N ILE A 140 5.41 17.98 -5.39
CA ILE A 140 4.96 17.46 -6.68
C ILE A 140 4.33 18.55 -7.54
N TYR A 141 3.41 19.35 -7.00
CA TYR A 141 2.74 20.43 -7.73
C TYR A 141 2.77 21.80 -7.00
N PRO A 142 3.91 22.21 -6.38
CA PRO A 142 3.94 23.40 -5.54
C PRO A 142 3.56 24.69 -6.26
N PHE A 143 3.95 24.82 -7.53
CA PHE A 143 3.63 26.01 -8.31
C PHE A 143 2.15 26.09 -8.66
N ALA A 144 1.54 24.97 -9.05
CA ALA A 144 0.12 24.91 -9.38
C ALA A 144 -0.75 25.22 -8.15
N PHE A 145 -0.43 24.62 -7.00
CA PHE A 145 -1.13 24.92 -5.76
C PHE A 145 -0.96 26.38 -5.33
N LEU A 146 0.26 26.92 -5.43
CA LEU A 146 0.51 28.32 -5.15
C LEU A 146 -0.33 29.23 -6.06
N LYS A 147 -0.35 28.96 -7.37
CA LYS A 147 -1.13 29.75 -8.32
C LYS A 147 -2.62 29.77 -7.98
N ASP A 148 -3.18 28.62 -7.62
CA ASP A 148 -4.62 28.49 -7.35
C ASP A 148 -5.01 29.10 -5.99
N HIS A 149 -4.09 29.16 -5.02
CA HIS A 149 -4.43 29.50 -3.63
C HIS A 149 -3.62 30.65 -3.00
N TYR A 150 -2.75 31.36 -3.72
CA TYR A 150 -1.82 32.34 -3.13
C TYR A 150 -2.49 33.39 -2.23
N GLN A 151 -3.72 33.82 -2.56
CA GLN A 151 -4.47 34.83 -1.79
C GLN A 151 -4.87 34.35 -0.39
N ASN A 152 -4.99 33.04 -0.21
CA ASN A 152 -5.44 32.41 1.02
C ASN A 152 -4.29 31.83 1.85
N LEU A 153 -3.05 31.96 1.38
CA LEU A 153 -1.86 31.44 2.04
C LEU A 153 -1.17 32.49 2.89
N THR A 154 -0.57 32.06 4.00
CA THR A 154 0.32 32.91 4.77
C THR A 154 1.60 33.21 3.99
N LYS A 155 2.31 34.28 4.36
CA LYS A 155 3.64 34.59 3.79
C LYS A 155 4.62 33.42 3.92
N LYS A 156 4.58 32.70 5.05
CA LYS A 156 5.44 31.52 5.28
C LYS A 156 5.12 30.39 4.29
N GLN A 157 3.84 30.05 4.12
CA GLN A 157 3.41 29.01 3.18
C GLN A 157 3.73 29.41 1.73
N THR A 158 3.47 30.66 1.37
CA THR A 158 3.81 31.23 0.05
C THR A 158 5.30 31.10 -0.25
N LEU A 159 6.17 31.53 0.67
CA LEU A 159 7.62 31.41 0.49
C LEU A 159 8.08 29.95 0.46
N SER A 160 7.44 29.06 1.24
CA SER A 160 7.75 27.64 1.25
C SER A 160 7.42 26.99 -0.11
N LEU A 161 6.22 27.21 -0.64
CA LEU A 161 5.79 26.70 -1.94
C LEU A 161 6.59 27.32 -3.08
N LEU A 162 6.90 28.61 -3.01
CA LEU A 162 7.75 29.27 -4.01
C LEU A 162 9.17 28.66 -3.99
N GLY A 163 9.79 28.54 -2.81
CA GLY A 163 11.12 27.93 -2.67
C GLY A 163 11.16 26.47 -3.16
N LYS A 164 10.06 25.73 -2.96
CA LYS A 164 9.89 24.39 -3.53
C LYS A 164 9.65 24.42 -5.04
N SER A 165 8.91 25.40 -5.55
CA SER A 165 8.65 25.55 -6.98
C SER A 165 9.94 25.79 -7.77
N LEU A 166 10.86 26.54 -7.18
CA LEU A 166 12.08 27.03 -7.81
C LEU A 166 13.29 26.08 -7.67
N LEU A 167 13.34 25.23 -6.63
CA LEU A 167 14.50 24.39 -6.32
C LEU A 167 14.10 22.93 -6.07
N ASN A 168 14.57 22.01 -6.89
CA ASN A 168 14.31 20.58 -6.77
C ASN A 168 15.02 19.94 -5.59
N VAL A 169 16.25 20.37 -5.25
CA VAL A 169 16.90 19.93 -4.00
C VAL A 169 15.98 20.16 -2.80
N ASN A 170 15.28 21.29 -2.77
CA ASN A 170 14.33 21.57 -1.70
C ASN A 170 13.16 20.61 -1.74
N ARG A 171 12.66 20.20 -2.92
CA ARG A 171 11.58 19.22 -3.06
C ARG A 171 11.99 17.86 -2.50
N VAL A 172 13.15 17.33 -2.89
CA VAL A 172 13.53 15.93 -2.63
C VAL A 172 14.36 15.70 -1.37
N ARG A 173 14.90 16.75 -0.73
CA ARG A 173 15.79 16.64 0.45
C ARG A 173 15.28 15.73 1.57
N ALA A 174 13.96 15.60 1.73
CA ALA A 174 13.34 14.87 2.83
C ALA A 174 13.48 13.35 2.70
N PHE A 175 13.77 12.85 1.50
CA PHE A 175 13.89 11.42 1.18
C PHE A 175 15.08 11.15 0.26
N PHE A 176 16.05 12.06 0.22
CA PHE A 176 17.18 11.97 -0.71
C PHE A 176 18.09 10.77 -0.38
N PHE A 177 18.30 10.48 0.90
CA PHE A 177 19.21 9.40 1.31
C PHE A 177 18.54 8.02 1.31
N ASP A 178 17.21 7.95 1.42
CA ASP A 178 16.45 6.71 1.54
C ASP A 178 16.83 5.65 0.48
N PRO A 179 16.83 5.92 -0.84
CA PRO A 179 17.20 4.90 -1.81
C PRO A 179 18.68 4.48 -1.69
N ILE A 180 19.58 5.39 -1.29
CA ILE A 180 21.01 5.10 -1.10
C ILE A 180 21.23 4.20 0.11
N GLU A 181 20.52 4.45 1.21
CA GLU A 181 20.55 3.62 2.41
C GLU A 181 20.06 2.20 2.10
N VAL A 182 18.92 2.07 1.41
CA VAL A 182 18.38 0.77 0.99
C VAL A 182 19.37 0.00 0.11
N TRP A 183 19.99 0.68 -0.86
CA TRP A 183 21.00 0.06 -1.71
C TRP A 183 22.18 -0.47 -0.90
N PHE A 184 22.68 0.33 0.06
CA PHE A 184 23.77 -0.07 0.95
C PHE A 184 23.39 -1.27 1.83
N GLU A 185 22.18 -1.28 2.40
CA GLU A 185 21.67 -2.41 3.19
C GLU A 185 21.63 -3.71 2.37
N ASN A 186 21.14 -3.62 1.14
CA ASN A 186 20.95 -4.78 0.26
C ASN A 186 22.26 -5.36 -0.29
N HIS A 187 23.27 -4.53 -0.50
CA HIS A 187 24.52 -4.93 -1.15
C HIS A 187 25.65 -5.26 -0.17
N PHE A 188 25.67 -4.63 1.00
CA PHE A 188 26.79 -4.78 1.94
C PHE A 188 26.40 -5.33 3.31
N ARG A 189 25.11 -5.35 3.65
CA ARG A 189 24.64 -5.82 4.96
C ARG A 189 23.92 -7.16 4.86
N SER A 190 23.83 -7.82 6.01
CA SER A 190 23.43 -9.22 6.17
C SER A 190 21.91 -9.48 6.04
N GLY A 191 21.15 -8.55 5.44
CA GLY A 191 19.69 -8.65 5.36
C GLY A 191 19.00 -8.70 6.73
N ARG A 192 19.57 -8.06 7.75
CA ARG A 192 19.06 -8.03 9.13
C ARG A 192 18.16 -6.82 9.42
N SER A 193 18.15 -5.85 8.52
CA SER A 193 17.28 -4.68 8.54
C SER A 193 16.48 -4.65 7.24
N TYR A 194 15.16 -4.80 7.35
CA TYR A 194 14.21 -4.77 6.24
C TYR A 194 12.79 -4.63 6.82
N HIS A 195 11.88 -4.05 6.04
CA HIS A 195 10.47 -3.90 6.37
C HIS A 195 9.63 -5.08 5.91
N ARG A 196 9.92 -5.66 4.73
CA ARG A 196 9.19 -6.82 4.19
C ARG A 196 10.10 -7.97 3.80
N TYR A 197 9.75 -9.18 4.22
CA TYR A 197 10.47 -10.41 3.91
C TYR A 197 10.36 -10.74 2.42
N ALA A 198 11.50 -11.03 1.79
CA ALA A 198 11.61 -11.29 0.36
C ALA A 198 12.33 -12.60 0.04
N GLY A 199 12.55 -13.44 1.06
CA GLY A 199 13.14 -14.78 0.95
C GLY A 199 12.17 -15.81 0.40
N GLU A 200 12.49 -17.08 0.60
CA GLU A 200 11.60 -18.17 0.24
C GLU A 200 10.44 -18.25 1.22
N LYS A 201 9.21 -18.16 0.72
CA LYS A 201 8.04 -18.23 1.58
C LYS A 201 7.82 -19.66 2.08
N PRO A 202 7.67 -19.86 3.40
CA PRO A 202 7.34 -21.18 3.92
C PRO A 202 5.90 -21.57 3.62
N SER A 203 5.61 -22.87 3.54
CA SER A 203 4.26 -23.39 3.31
C SER A 203 3.26 -23.08 4.43
N GLN A 204 3.75 -22.76 5.62
CA GLN A 204 2.95 -22.38 6.80
C GLN A 204 2.70 -20.86 6.87
N ASP A 205 3.08 -20.13 5.82
CA ASP A 205 3.12 -18.67 5.76
C ASP A 205 4.11 -18.02 6.73
N ILE A 206 4.35 -16.73 6.49
CA ILE A 206 5.31 -15.92 7.25
C ILE A 206 4.74 -14.53 7.48
N TRP A 207 5.05 -13.93 8.61
CA TRP A 207 4.80 -12.51 8.84
C TRP A 207 5.65 -11.68 7.86
N ALA A 208 5.15 -10.53 7.42
CA ALA A 208 5.85 -9.60 6.54
C ALA A 208 7.19 -9.16 7.14
N ALA A 209 7.29 -9.05 8.46
CA ALA A 209 8.55 -8.79 9.15
C ALA A 209 9.51 -10.01 9.18
N GLY A 210 9.16 -11.13 8.56
CA GLY A 210 9.97 -12.35 8.43
C GLY A 210 9.96 -13.29 9.63
N TRP A 211 8.99 -13.13 10.54
CA TRP A 211 8.77 -14.09 11.63
C TRP A 211 8.05 -15.33 11.11
N ILE A 212 8.53 -16.51 11.48
CA ILE A 212 7.80 -17.76 11.25
C ILE A 212 6.80 -18.01 12.38
N LYS A 213 5.89 -18.95 12.15
CA LYS A 213 5.00 -19.51 13.18
C LYS A 213 5.80 -20.50 14.05
N GLU A 214 5.16 -21.54 14.56
CA GLU A 214 5.86 -22.62 15.30
C GLU A 214 6.84 -23.40 14.43
N GLU A 215 6.50 -23.57 13.15
CA GLU A 215 7.31 -24.28 12.17
C GLU A 215 7.27 -23.57 10.81
N ALA A 216 8.28 -23.82 9.99
CA ALA A 216 8.39 -23.31 8.64
C ALA A 216 9.05 -24.35 7.74
N THR A 217 8.42 -24.64 6.61
CA THR A 217 8.98 -25.52 5.58
C THR A 217 9.15 -24.74 4.29
N MET A 218 10.36 -24.67 3.76
CA MET A 218 10.70 -23.87 2.57
C MET A 218 11.71 -24.60 1.67
N THR A 219 11.76 -24.20 0.41
CA THR A 219 12.73 -24.72 -0.57
C THR A 219 14.01 -23.89 -0.54
N CYS A 220 15.17 -24.53 -0.49
CA CYS A 220 16.47 -23.84 -0.40
C CYS A 220 17.47 -24.45 -1.39
N THR A 221 18.49 -23.67 -1.73
CA THR A 221 19.69 -24.12 -2.45
C THR A 221 20.94 -23.85 -1.60
N LEU A 222 21.98 -24.69 -1.72
CA LEU A 222 23.24 -24.51 -0.99
C LEU A 222 24.24 -23.59 -1.70
N ASP A 223 24.14 -23.45 -3.03
CA ASP A 223 25.01 -22.56 -3.80
C ASP A 223 24.52 -21.12 -3.69
N ARG A 224 25.08 -20.38 -2.72
CA ARG A 224 24.62 -19.04 -2.38
C ARG A 224 25.78 -18.11 -2.08
N GLU A 225 25.73 -16.93 -2.69
CA GLU A 225 26.71 -15.85 -2.50
C GLU A 225 26.50 -15.07 -1.18
N VAL A 226 25.36 -15.27 -0.50
CA VAL A 226 24.95 -14.48 0.67
C VAL A 226 24.66 -15.39 1.87
N ASP A 227 25.21 -15.01 3.02
CA ASP A 227 24.93 -15.66 4.31
C ASP A 227 23.48 -15.42 4.77
N ASP A 228 22.84 -16.45 5.32
CA ASP A 228 21.55 -16.29 6.00
C ASP A 228 21.72 -16.15 7.52
N TYR A 229 20.74 -15.49 8.13
CA TYR A 229 20.70 -15.25 9.57
C TYR A 229 19.32 -15.57 10.15
N ILE A 230 19.33 -15.98 11.40
CA ILE A 230 18.13 -16.19 12.22
C ILE A 230 18.21 -15.28 13.43
N PHE A 231 17.14 -14.55 13.69
CA PHE A 231 16.96 -13.81 14.93
C PHE A 231 16.17 -14.65 15.94
N SER A 232 16.79 -14.91 17.09
CA SER A 232 16.12 -15.47 18.25
C SER A 232 15.64 -14.36 19.17
N ALA A 233 14.38 -14.41 19.59
CA ALA A 233 13.80 -13.44 20.51
C ALA A 233 14.06 -13.74 22.00
N LYS A 234 14.47 -14.98 22.31
CA LYS A 234 14.74 -15.49 23.66
C LYS A 234 16.18 -16.00 23.77
N ASP A 235 16.70 -15.95 24.99
CA ASP A 235 17.91 -16.67 25.35
C ASP A 235 17.63 -18.18 25.42
N GLN A 236 18.62 -19.00 25.10
CA GLN A 236 18.54 -20.47 25.10
C GLN A 236 17.44 -21.05 24.19
N ALA A 237 17.00 -20.33 23.17
CA ALA A 237 16.04 -20.85 22.21
C ALA A 237 16.65 -21.99 21.40
N THR A 238 15.89 -23.05 21.16
CA THR A 238 16.32 -24.21 20.38
C THR A 238 15.34 -24.47 19.25
N ILE A 239 15.90 -24.74 18.07
CA ILE A 239 15.15 -25.17 16.89
C ILE A 239 15.63 -26.54 16.46
N HIS A 240 14.68 -27.38 16.07
CA HIS A 240 14.94 -28.62 15.35
C HIS A 240 14.92 -28.32 13.85
N LEU A 241 15.96 -28.78 13.17
CA LEU A 241 16.17 -28.57 11.75
C LEU A 241 16.20 -29.91 11.04
N GLU A 242 15.45 -30.02 9.96
CA GLU A 242 15.48 -31.17 9.07
C GLU A 242 15.67 -30.72 7.61
N ILE A 243 16.51 -31.46 6.89
CA ILE A 243 16.71 -31.30 5.45
C ILE A 243 16.16 -32.53 4.76
N TRP A 244 15.24 -32.30 3.82
CA TRP A 244 14.60 -33.33 3.02
C TRP A 244 14.98 -33.16 1.56
N GLY A 245 15.08 -34.26 0.83
CA GLY A 245 15.25 -34.21 -0.62
C GLY A 245 14.07 -33.56 -1.32
N LYS A 246 14.27 -33.18 -2.59
CA LYS A 246 13.21 -32.62 -3.45
C LYS A 246 12.02 -33.57 -3.60
N ASN A 247 12.27 -34.87 -3.67
CA ASN A 247 11.23 -35.90 -3.68
C ASN A 247 10.77 -36.23 -2.24
N LYS A 248 9.53 -36.71 -2.07
CA LYS A 248 9.00 -37.16 -0.77
C LYS A 248 9.76 -38.40 -0.28
N SER A 249 10.94 -38.20 0.30
CA SER A 249 11.68 -39.23 1.03
C SER A 249 10.91 -39.63 2.28
N VAL A 250 11.06 -40.88 2.70
CA VAL A 250 10.45 -41.42 3.93
C VAL A 250 11.13 -40.86 5.19
N SER A 251 12.39 -40.41 5.08
CA SER A 251 13.18 -39.85 6.18
C SER A 251 13.98 -38.62 5.75
N PRO A 252 14.34 -37.72 6.68
CA PRO A 252 15.20 -36.58 6.40
C PRO A 252 16.61 -37.06 6.02
N ILE A 253 17.26 -36.33 5.11
CA ILE A 253 18.65 -36.55 4.69
C ILE A 253 19.60 -36.13 5.82
N PHE A 254 19.23 -35.08 6.55
CA PHE A 254 19.99 -34.53 7.65
C PHE A 254 19.03 -33.96 8.69
N GLN A 255 19.36 -34.14 9.96
CA GLN A 255 18.62 -33.54 11.07
C GLN A 255 19.59 -33.12 12.16
N THR A 256 19.33 -31.97 12.79
CA THR A 256 20.12 -31.46 13.90
C THR A 256 19.28 -30.51 14.74
N GLU A 257 19.74 -30.25 15.97
CA GLU A 257 19.26 -29.13 16.76
C GLU A 257 20.23 -27.95 16.68
N ILE A 258 19.69 -26.74 16.67
CA ILE A 258 20.44 -25.49 16.76
C ILE A 258 19.96 -24.74 17.99
N SER A 259 20.86 -24.51 18.95
CA SER A 259 20.58 -23.77 20.17
C SER A 259 21.24 -22.39 20.14
N PHE A 260 20.45 -21.35 20.45
CA PHE A 260 20.87 -19.95 20.49
C PHE A 260 21.11 -19.52 21.93
N LYS A 261 22.37 -19.32 22.32
CA LYS A 261 22.73 -18.98 23.71
C LYS A 261 22.16 -17.63 24.18
N LYS A 262 22.01 -16.67 23.27
CA LYS A 262 21.54 -15.31 23.55
C LYS A 262 20.50 -14.86 22.52
N LYS A 263 19.61 -13.96 22.92
CA LYS A 263 18.74 -13.18 22.03
C LYS A 263 19.58 -12.40 21.01
N GLY A 264 19.12 -12.34 19.77
CA GLY A 264 19.79 -11.60 18.70
C GLY A 264 19.87 -12.35 17.38
N TRP A 265 20.59 -11.75 16.43
CA TRP A 265 20.88 -12.35 15.12
C TRP A 265 22.06 -13.33 15.21
N HIS A 266 21.86 -14.53 14.68
CA HIS A 266 22.83 -15.61 14.61
C HIS A 266 23.02 -16.04 13.16
N LYS A 267 24.27 -16.30 12.76
CA LYS A 267 24.57 -16.86 11.44
C LYS A 267 23.95 -18.25 11.33
N PHE A 268 23.26 -18.52 10.23
CA PHE A 268 22.72 -19.84 9.98
C PHE A 268 23.86 -20.79 9.57
N PRO A 269 23.99 -21.97 10.20
CA PRO A 269 25.19 -22.79 10.10
C PRO A 269 25.18 -23.69 8.86
N TRP A 270 25.11 -23.08 7.66
CA TRP A 270 25.12 -23.79 6.37
C TRP A 270 26.32 -24.74 6.23
N GLU A 271 27.45 -24.40 6.84
CA GLU A 271 28.68 -25.19 6.81
C GLU A 271 28.57 -26.56 7.46
N LYS A 272 27.56 -26.78 8.32
CA LYS A 272 27.33 -28.06 8.99
C LYS A 272 26.54 -29.04 8.14
N PHE A 273 25.98 -28.60 7.02
CA PHE A 273 25.08 -29.43 6.22
C PHE A 273 25.85 -30.23 5.17
N PRO A 274 25.35 -31.41 4.78
CA PRO A 274 25.93 -32.16 3.69
C PRO A 274 25.91 -31.34 2.40
N LYS A 275 26.95 -31.49 1.56
CA LYS A 275 27.00 -30.85 0.24
C LYS A 275 25.94 -31.45 -0.69
N ILE A 276 24.75 -30.87 -0.68
CA ILE A 276 23.63 -31.20 -1.55
C ILE A 276 23.69 -30.27 -2.77
N SER A 277 23.91 -30.84 -3.96
CA SER A 277 24.07 -30.08 -5.21
C SER A 277 22.75 -29.67 -5.88
N GLN A 278 21.61 -29.86 -5.21
CA GLN A 278 20.27 -29.62 -5.74
C GLN A 278 19.41 -28.85 -4.72
N GLU A 279 18.28 -28.32 -5.18
CA GLU A 279 17.21 -27.83 -4.30
C GLU A 279 16.79 -28.89 -3.27
N PHE A 280 16.60 -28.46 -2.03
CA PHE A 280 16.14 -29.30 -0.93
C PHE A 280 15.06 -28.56 -0.14
N ARG A 281 14.28 -29.31 0.65
CA ARG A 281 13.29 -28.74 1.56
C ARG A 281 13.90 -28.64 2.95
N LEU A 282 13.97 -27.42 3.47
CA LEU A 282 14.36 -27.12 4.85
C LEU A 282 13.10 -27.04 5.71
N HIS A 283 13.05 -27.82 6.78
CA HIS A 283 12.02 -27.74 7.81
C HIS A 283 12.65 -27.23 9.11
N LEU A 284 12.11 -26.14 9.63
CA LEU A 284 12.49 -25.54 10.90
C LEU A 284 11.32 -25.68 11.86
N LYS A 285 11.56 -26.20 13.07
CA LYS A 285 10.54 -26.35 14.10
C LYS A 285 11.06 -25.86 15.45
N MET A 286 10.29 -25.00 16.11
CA MET A 286 10.61 -24.53 17.45
C MET A 286 10.51 -25.70 18.44
N LYS A 287 11.54 -25.86 19.29
CA LYS A 287 11.53 -26.79 20.44
C LYS A 287 11.32 -26.07 21.76
N SER A 288 11.75 -24.83 21.84
CA SER A 288 11.52 -23.95 22.99
C SER A 288 10.15 -23.26 22.90
N ASP A 289 9.69 -22.74 24.03
CA ASP A 289 8.45 -21.97 24.11
C ASP A 289 8.45 -20.76 23.17
N LEU A 290 7.38 -20.64 22.41
CA LEU A 290 7.13 -19.51 21.52
C LEU A 290 7.00 -18.20 22.31
N ILE A 291 7.20 -17.09 21.63
CA ILE A 291 6.84 -15.77 22.13
C ILE A 291 5.58 -15.31 21.40
N THR A 292 4.95 -14.26 21.87
CA THR A 292 3.83 -13.66 21.14
C THR A 292 4.29 -12.59 20.15
N ALA A 293 3.45 -12.27 19.18
CA ALA A 293 3.69 -11.26 18.17
C ALA A 293 3.78 -9.87 18.81
N LYS A 294 3.04 -9.61 19.89
CA LYS A 294 3.19 -8.39 20.69
C LYS A 294 4.52 -8.33 21.43
N GLU A 295 4.98 -9.45 22.02
CA GLU A 295 6.32 -9.52 22.64
C GLU A 295 7.45 -9.33 21.62
N ALA A 296 7.26 -9.84 20.40
CA ALA A 296 8.16 -9.62 19.25
C ALA A 296 8.08 -8.21 18.67
N ASN A 297 7.16 -7.36 19.16
CA ASN A 297 6.91 -6.03 18.64
C ASN A 297 6.55 -6.02 17.13
N ILE A 298 5.82 -7.04 16.66
CA ILE A 298 5.32 -7.10 15.28
C ILE A 298 4.13 -6.14 15.11
N TYR A 299 3.24 -6.12 16.11
CA TYR A 299 2.18 -5.14 16.24
C TYR A 299 1.78 -5.00 17.72
N HIS A 300 1.05 -3.94 18.06
CA HIS A 300 0.73 -3.60 19.45
C HIS A 300 -0.71 -3.96 19.87
N TYR A 301 -1.67 -3.87 18.95
CA TYR A 301 -3.11 -3.97 19.24
C TYR A 301 -3.77 -5.11 18.46
N GLY A 302 -4.90 -5.61 18.95
CA GLY A 302 -5.59 -6.78 18.40
C GLY A 302 -5.36 -8.06 19.20
N LYS A 303 -5.88 -9.17 18.69
CA LYS A 303 -5.66 -10.50 19.23
C LYS A 303 -4.19 -10.88 19.07
N ASP A 304 -3.61 -11.52 20.08
CA ASP A 304 -2.20 -11.92 20.05
C ASP A 304 -2.01 -13.28 19.36
N PHE A 305 -0.82 -13.50 18.79
CA PHE A 305 -0.46 -14.72 18.06
C PHE A 305 0.93 -15.18 18.45
N TYR A 306 1.16 -16.49 18.49
CA TYR A 306 2.50 -17.02 18.74
C TYR A 306 3.38 -16.95 17.50
N VAL A 307 4.66 -16.64 17.71
CA VAL A 307 5.71 -16.59 16.69
C VAL A 307 6.97 -17.30 17.16
N GLY A 308 7.69 -17.88 16.21
CA GLY A 308 8.96 -18.57 16.46
C GLY A 308 10.13 -17.61 16.34
N ILE A 309 10.95 -17.82 15.32
CA ILE A 309 12.14 -17.04 15.01
C ILE A 309 11.90 -16.10 13.83
N ARG A 310 12.74 -15.08 13.66
CA ARG A 310 12.74 -14.20 12.48
C ARG A 310 13.88 -14.55 11.53
N LEU A 311 13.59 -14.62 10.24
CA LEU A 311 14.56 -14.95 9.20
C LEU A 311 15.22 -13.68 8.64
N SER A 312 16.40 -13.77 8.03
CA SER A 312 16.99 -12.66 7.26
C SER A 312 16.16 -12.36 6.00
N HIS A 313 16.32 -11.16 5.45
CA HIS A 313 15.50 -10.62 4.35
C HIS A 313 15.29 -11.61 3.20
N PHE A 314 16.38 -12.21 2.71
CA PHE A 314 16.39 -13.13 1.57
C PHE A 314 16.63 -14.59 1.97
N PHE A 315 16.22 -15.00 3.17
CA PHE A 315 16.48 -16.36 3.66
C PHE A 315 16.03 -17.43 2.65
N CYS A 316 16.89 -18.41 2.36
CA CYS A 316 16.71 -19.44 1.32
C CYS A 316 16.51 -18.96 -0.14
N LYS A 317 16.80 -17.69 -0.45
CA LYS A 317 16.59 -17.14 -1.79
C LYS A 317 17.74 -16.22 -2.21
N ALA A 318 18.08 -16.21 -3.50
CA ALA A 318 18.98 -15.19 -4.02
C ALA A 318 18.28 -13.82 -3.99
N PRO A 319 18.96 -12.74 -3.56
CA PRO A 319 18.39 -11.40 -3.65
C PRO A 319 17.97 -11.08 -5.08
N ASN A 320 16.77 -10.50 -5.22
CA ASN A 320 16.28 -10.00 -6.50
C ASN A 320 15.90 -8.52 -6.35
N PHE A 321 16.78 -7.66 -6.87
CA PHE A 321 16.70 -6.19 -6.80
C PHE A 321 15.91 -5.57 -7.97
N THR A 322 15.18 -6.37 -8.76
CA THR A 322 14.29 -5.81 -9.79
C THR A 322 13.22 -4.93 -9.16
N ASN A 323 12.81 -3.87 -9.86
CA ASN A 323 11.85 -2.88 -9.40
C ASN A 323 10.47 -3.51 -9.08
N LYS A 324 10.32 -4.08 -7.88
CA LYS A 324 9.09 -4.73 -7.35
C LYS A 324 8.05 -3.73 -6.85
N SER A 325 8.20 -2.49 -7.28
CA SER A 325 7.28 -1.39 -7.03
C SER A 325 5.83 -1.82 -7.16
N TYR A 326 5.08 -1.70 -6.07
CA TYR A 326 3.66 -2.00 -6.01
C TYR A 326 3.25 -3.45 -6.30
N ILE A 327 4.19 -4.40 -6.27
CA ILE A 327 3.85 -5.82 -6.22
C ILE A 327 3.48 -6.15 -4.78
N ARG A 328 2.24 -6.59 -4.59
CA ARG A 328 1.74 -7.02 -3.30
C ARG A 328 1.87 -8.52 -3.17
N GLU A 329 2.31 -8.93 -1.99
CA GLU A 329 2.56 -10.32 -1.66
C GLU A 329 1.69 -10.74 -0.49
N SER A 330 1.22 -11.99 -0.50
CA SER A 330 0.52 -12.57 0.65
C SER A 330 1.47 -12.78 1.81
N PHE A 331 1.10 -12.29 2.99
CA PHE A 331 1.78 -12.51 4.26
C PHE A 331 0.76 -12.89 5.34
N PHE A 332 1.22 -13.59 6.37
CA PHE A 332 0.40 -14.02 7.51
C PHE A 332 -0.29 -12.85 8.21
N ASP A 333 0.31 -11.65 8.15
CA ASP A 333 -0.29 -10.41 8.64
C ASP A 333 -1.71 -10.14 8.12
N GLU A 334 -2.02 -10.61 6.92
CA GLU A 334 -3.25 -10.30 6.25
C GLU A 334 -4.17 -11.52 6.19
N ILE A 335 -3.61 -12.69 5.91
CA ILE A 335 -4.42 -13.91 5.78
C ILE A 335 -4.91 -14.46 7.13
N ARG A 336 -4.33 -14.03 8.26
CA ARG A 336 -4.79 -14.50 9.58
C ARG A 336 -6.26 -14.18 9.82
N PHE A 337 -6.78 -13.08 9.25
CA PHE A 337 -8.17 -12.68 9.43
C PHE A 337 -9.14 -13.68 8.82
N ASN A 338 -8.80 -14.30 7.68
CA ASN A 338 -9.61 -15.33 7.04
C ASN A 338 -9.79 -16.58 7.92
N THR A 339 -8.92 -16.79 8.91
CA THR A 339 -9.03 -17.92 9.86
C THR A 339 -9.86 -17.58 11.10
N MET A 340 -10.26 -16.32 11.27
CA MET A 340 -11.08 -15.88 12.38
C MET A 340 -12.56 -16.11 12.08
N SER A 341 -13.30 -16.60 13.09
CA SER A 341 -14.77 -16.47 13.07
C SER A 341 -15.19 -15.01 13.10
N ASP A 342 -16.44 -14.72 12.71
CA ASP A 342 -16.99 -13.35 12.72
C ASP A 342 -16.80 -12.68 14.09
N GLN A 343 -17.15 -13.39 15.17
CA GLN A 343 -16.97 -12.90 16.54
C GLN A 343 -15.48 -12.63 16.88
N ALA A 344 -14.58 -13.50 16.45
CA ALA A 344 -13.15 -13.33 16.71
C ALA A 344 -12.57 -12.15 15.92
N TYR A 345 -13.03 -11.93 14.68
CA TYR A 345 -12.65 -10.78 13.87
C TYR A 345 -13.20 -9.49 14.48
N GLU A 346 -14.47 -9.46 14.88
CA GLU A 346 -15.09 -8.26 15.45
C GLU A 346 -14.39 -7.82 16.75
N GLU A 347 -14.04 -8.77 17.62
CA GLU A 347 -13.26 -8.47 18.83
C GLU A 347 -11.85 -7.97 18.47
N ASP A 348 -11.15 -8.61 17.54
CA ASP A 348 -9.84 -8.16 17.07
C ASP A 348 -9.91 -6.75 16.44
N TYR A 349 -10.93 -6.48 15.63
CA TYR A 349 -11.20 -5.18 15.02
C TYR A 349 -11.47 -4.12 16.08
N ARG A 350 -12.29 -4.43 17.08
CA ARG A 350 -12.56 -3.54 18.22
C ARG A 350 -11.27 -3.21 18.97
N LEU A 351 -10.44 -4.20 19.27
CA LEU A 351 -9.14 -4.01 19.93
C LEU A 351 -8.19 -3.13 19.09
N ARG A 352 -8.16 -3.32 17.76
CA ARG A 352 -7.24 -2.60 16.87
C ARG A 352 -7.70 -1.19 16.53
N ILE A 353 -8.99 -1.00 16.28
CA ILE A 353 -9.52 0.20 15.61
C ILE A 353 -10.42 1.04 16.53
N LEU A 354 -11.19 0.42 17.43
CA LEU A 354 -12.26 1.12 18.17
C LEU A 354 -11.95 1.34 19.66
N GLN A 355 -11.07 0.55 20.28
CA GLN A 355 -10.79 0.65 21.71
C GLN A 355 -9.74 1.72 22.04
N SER A 356 -10.04 2.51 23.07
CA SER A 356 -9.14 3.52 23.65
C SER A 356 -8.61 4.51 22.62
N THR A 357 -9.47 4.86 21.67
CA THR A 357 -9.19 5.75 20.54
C THR A 357 -8.77 7.15 20.98
N GLU A 358 -9.27 7.62 22.11
CA GLU A 358 -8.93 8.89 22.75
C GLU A 358 -7.47 8.95 23.22
N LYS A 359 -6.84 7.79 23.44
CA LYS A 359 -5.41 7.68 23.85
C LYS A 359 -4.49 7.31 22.69
N ARG A 360 -5.04 7.16 21.48
CA ARG A 360 -4.38 6.61 20.30
C ARG A 360 -4.38 7.62 19.16
N PRO A 361 -3.44 8.59 19.15
CA PRO A 361 -3.42 9.66 18.17
C PRO A 361 -3.33 9.15 16.72
N GLU A 362 -2.73 7.98 16.51
CA GLU A 362 -2.65 7.31 15.21
C GLU A 362 -4.02 6.93 14.64
N LEU A 363 -5.03 6.73 15.50
CA LEU A 363 -6.39 6.40 15.09
C LEU A 363 -7.31 7.62 14.95
N ARG A 364 -6.87 8.82 15.37
CA ARG A 364 -7.73 10.01 15.43
C ARG A 364 -8.46 10.27 14.12
N ARG A 365 -7.77 10.11 13.00
CA ARG A 365 -8.34 10.27 11.66
C ARG A 365 -9.45 9.26 11.37
N LEU A 366 -9.20 7.98 11.64
CA LEU A 366 -10.19 6.91 11.42
C LEU A 366 -11.45 7.14 12.26
N ASN A 367 -11.30 7.55 13.51
CA ASN A 367 -12.43 7.86 14.39
C ASN A 367 -13.21 9.07 13.90
N THR A 368 -12.50 10.12 13.47
CA THR A 368 -13.15 11.30 12.87
C THR A 368 -14.00 10.88 11.67
N ILE A 369 -13.47 10.03 10.78
CA ILE A 369 -14.21 9.53 9.61
C ILE A 369 -15.43 8.70 10.04
N ARG A 370 -15.28 7.78 11.02
CA ARG A 370 -16.38 6.97 11.54
C ARG A 370 -17.49 7.82 12.16
N ASP A 371 -17.14 8.84 12.93
CA ASP A 371 -18.09 9.77 13.53
C ASP A 371 -18.84 10.54 12.43
N LYS A 372 -18.13 10.98 11.38
CA LYS A 372 -18.76 11.67 10.24
C LYS A 372 -19.78 10.78 9.54
N LYS A 373 -19.45 9.53 9.23
CA LYS A 373 -20.40 8.57 8.63
C LYS A 373 -21.71 8.50 9.42
N SER A 374 -21.61 8.40 10.73
CA SER A 374 -22.76 8.31 11.63
C SER A 374 -23.60 9.60 11.65
N GLN A 375 -22.93 10.77 11.61
CA GLN A 375 -23.60 12.08 11.62
C GLN A 375 -24.31 12.38 10.29
N ILE A 376 -23.71 12.00 9.16
CA ILE A 376 -24.16 12.44 7.84
C ILE A 376 -25.19 11.51 7.18
N SER A 377 -25.34 10.27 7.66
CA SER A 377 -26.20 9.25 7.05
C SER A 377 -27.60 9.76 6.65
N ASN A 378 -28.25 10.54 7.52
CA ASN A 378 -29.61 11.05 7.29
C ASN A 378 -29.68 12.46 6.68
N LEU A 379 -28.53 13.09 6.39
CA LEU A 379 -28.47 14.43 5.81
C LEU A 379 -28.60 14.37 4.28
N GLU A 380 -29.00 15.48 3.67
CA GLU A 380 -28.93 15.64 2.22
C GLU A 380 -27.47 15.82 1.78
N PHE A 381 -27.13 15.29 0.60
CA PHE A 381 -25.81 15.49 0.02
C PHE A 381 -25.63 16.94 -0.44
N VAL A 382 -24.50 17.53 -0.08
CA VAL A 382 -24.02 18.81 -0.61
C VAL A 382 -22.61 18.56 -1.10
N SER A 383 -22.34 18.92 -2.36
CA SER A 383 -21.00 18.77 -2.92
C SER A 383 -20.02 19.74 -2.24
N TRP A 384 -18.75 19.37 -2.24
CA TRP A 384 -17.66 20.27 -1.90
C TRP A 384 -16.46 19.99 -2.78
N LEU A 385 -15.38 20.72 -2.51
CA LEU A 385 -14.15 20.72 -3.28
C LEU A 385 -13.71 19.33 -3.76
N GLU A 386 -13.62 18.32 -2.89
CA GLU A 386 -13.10 16.99 -3.27
C GLU A 386 -14.04 16.24 -4.22
N SER A 387 -15.37 16.28 -4.02
CA SER A 387 -16.31 15.69 -5.00
C SER A 387 -16.30 16.46 -6.32
N ASP A 388 -16.12 17.78 -6.27
CA ASP A 388 -16.08 18.62 -7.47
C ASP A 388 -14.80 18.39 -8.27
N ARG A 389 -13.66 18.10 -7.60
CA ARG A 389 -12.41 17.72 -8.28
C ARG A 389 -12.55 16.43 -9.09
N ILE A 390 -13.35 15.47 -8.64
CA ILE A 390 -13.65 14.24 -9.42
C ILE A 390 -14.35 14.60 -10.74
N LEU A 391 -15.29 15.54 -10.71
CA LEU A 391 -15.99 15.98 -11.92
C LEU A 391 -15.09 16.80 -12.85
N GLN A 392 -14.23 17.66 -12.30
CA GLN A 392 -13.25 18.38 -13.10
C GLN A 392 -12.22 17.45 -13.77
N LEU A 393 -11.83 16.36 -13.11
CA LEU A 393 -11.04 15.30 -13.72
C LEU A 393 -11.79 14.65 -14.89
N SER A 394 -13.07 14.38 -14.72
CA SER A 394 -13.93 13.87 -15.80
C SER A 394 -13.98 14.82 -16.99
N GLU A 395 -14.19 16.11 -16.78
CA GLU A 395 -14.18 17.11 -17.86
C GLU A 395 -12.83 17.17 -18.59
N HIS A 396 -11.74 17.08 -17.83
CA HIS A 396 -10.39 17.07 -18.38
C HIS A 396 -10.16 15.84 -19.27
N PHE A 397 -10.44 14.64 -18.75
CA PHE A 397 -10.21 13.41 -19.50
C PHE A 397 -11.15 13.25 -20.70
N GLN A 398 -12.36 13.79 -20.64
CA GLN A 398 -13.25 13.85 -21.79
C GLN A 398 -12.62 14.66 -22.94
N LYS A 399 -12.09 15.86 -22.65
CA LYS A 399 -11.40 16.71 -23.64
C LYS A 399 -10.18 16.02 -24.24
N MET A 400 -9.49 15.21 -23.44
CA MET A 400 -8.33 14.43 -23.86
C MET A 400 -8.69 13.10 -24.50
N HIS A 401 -9.97 12.76 -24.62
CA HIS A 401 -10.47 11.47 -25.13
C HIS A 401 -9.92 10.26 -24.37
N ILE A 402 -9.74 10.40 -23.05
CA ILE A 402 -9.26 9.35 -22.16
C ILE A 402 -10.46 8.81 -21.36
N PRO A 403 -10.82 7.52 -21.49
CA PRO A 403 -11.83 6.89 -20.65
C PRO A 403 -11.50 7.03 -19.17
N PHE A 404 -12.45 7.52 -18.39
CA PHE A 404 -12.36 7.65 -16.94
C PHE A 404 -13.41 6.78 -16.24
N ILE A 405 -12.96 5.89 -15.37
CA ILE A 405 -13.82 5.03 -14.56
C ILE A 405 -13.56 5.35 -13.09
N VAL A 406 -14.58 5.84 -12.39
CA VAL A 406 -14.53 6.06 -10.94
C VAL A 406 -15.15 4.86 -10.24
N ILE A 407 -14.39 4.22 -9.36
CA ILE A 407 -14.85 3.08 -8.56
C ILE A 407 -14.91 3.49 -7.10
N LEU A 408 -16.09 3.42 -6.50
CA LEU A 408 -16.23 3.50 -5.06
C LEU A 408 -15.74 2.17 -4.47
N SER A 409 -14.59 2.23 -3.79
CA SER A 409 -13.92 1.05 -3.23
C SER A 409 -14.79 0.38 -2.17
N PRO A 410 -14.72 -0.96 -2.03
CA PRO A 410 -15.32 -1.67 -0.92
C PRO A 410 -14.90 -1.07 0.42
N GLU A 411 -15.81 -1.10 1.38
CA GLU A 411 -15.57 -0.66 2.74
C GLU A 411 -16.03 -1.73 3.72
N ASN A 412 -15.30 -1.89 4.83
CA ASN A 412 -15.58 -2.92 5.83
C ASN A 412 -17.05 -2.86 6.27
N PRO A 413 -17.81 -3.97 6.24
CA PRO A 413 -19.22 -4.01 6.64
C PRO A 413 -19.52 -3.37 8.01
N ILE A 414 -18.57 -3.43 8.96
CA ILE A 414 -18.68 -2.78 10.27
C ILE A 414 -18.81 -1.25 10.15
N GLU A 415 -18.23 -0.67 9.11
CA GLU A 415 -18.12 0.77 8.86
C GLU A 415 -19.11 1.25 7.79
N SER A 416 -19.29 0.51 6.70
CA SER A 416 -20.16 0.91 5.59
C SER A 416 -21.63 0.98 5.99
N GLN A 417 -22.07 0.07 6.88
CA GLN A 417 -23.43 0.05 7.43
C GLN A 417 -23.87 1.37 8.10
N LEU A 418 -22.92 2.22 8.52
CA LEU A 418 -23.22 3.50 9.18
C LEU A 418 -23.85 4.53 8.23
N TYR A 419 -23.58 4.46 6.92
CA TYR A 419 -23.95 5.53 6.00
C TYR A 419 -24.47 5.08 4.63
N ILE A 420 -24.19 3.85 4.19
CA ILE A 420 -24.47 3.41 2.81
C ILE A 420 -25.96 3.41 2.46
N LYS A 421 -26.82 3.09 3.43
CA LYS A 421 -28.29 3.13 3.27
C LYS A 421 -28.87 4.54 3.51
N GLY A 422 -28.01 5.51 3.82
CA GLY A 422 -28.37 6.87 4.14
C GLY A 422 -28.68 7.73 2.92
N LYS A 423 -29.41 8.82 3.16
CA LYS A 423 -29.76 9.82 2.14
C LYS A 423 -28.52 10.48 1.54
N TRP A 424 -27.53 10.77 2.37
CA TRP A 424 -26.31 11.44 1.93
C TRP A 424 -25.56 10.61 0.89
N PHE A 425 -25.42 9.29 1.11
CA PHE A 425 -24.68 8.44 0.17
C PHE A 425 -25.44 8.24 -1.14
N ALA A 426 -26.76 8.09 -1.09
CA ALA A 426 -27.60 8.07 -2.28
C ALA A 426 -27.43 9.37 -3.11
N GLY A 427 -27.46 10.53 -2.44
CA GLY A 427 -27.23 11.83 -3.08
C GLY A 427 -25.83 11.96 -3.69
N PHE A 428 -24.79 11.54 -2.97
CA PHE A 428 -23.40 11.55 -3.46
C PHE A 428 -23.23 10.70 -4.72
N ARG A 429 -23.76 9.47 -4.72
CA ARG A 429 -23.70 8.58 -5.89
C ARG A 429 -24.44 9.15 -7.08
N ASN A 430 -25.65 9.67 -6.87
CA ASN A 430 -26.45 10.27 -7.94
C ASN A 430 -25.75 11.50 -8.53
N TYR A 431 -25.14 12.33 -7.68
CA TYR A 431 -24.36 13.49 -8.11
C TYR A 431 -23.19 13.07 -9.01
N LEU A 432 -22.38 12.11 -8.58
CA LEU A 432 -21.25 11.64 -9.38
C LEU A 432 -21.69 10.93 -10.65
N SER A 433 -22.61 9.94 -10.58
CA SER A 433 -23.02 9.14 -11.75
C SER A 433 -23.58 10.03 -12.86
N SER A 434 -24.54 10.91 -12.52
CA SER A 434 -25.22 11.75 -13.50
C SER A 434 -24.29 12.74 -14.23
N GLN A 435 -23.19 13.16 -13.60
CA GLN A 435 -22.24 14.09 -14.19
C GLN A 435 -21.12 13.37 -14.95
N LEU A 436 -20.70 12.20 -14.47
CA LEU A 436 -19.74 11.34 -15.18
C LEU A 436 -20.35 10.82 -16.49
N GLU A 437 -21.61 10.38 -16.48
CA GLU A 437 -22.31 9.87 -17.67
C GLU A 437 -22.43 10.91 -18.79
N LYS A 438 -22.65 12.19 -18.44
CA LYS A 438 -22.66 13.30 -19.43
C LYS A 438 -21.34 13.41 -20.20
N ASN A 439 -20.24 12.98 -19.58
CA ASN A 439 -18.91 13.00 -20.16
C ASN A 439 -18.53 11.66 -20.81
N GLY A 440 -19.45 10.68 -20.88
CA GLY A 440 -19.17 9.33 -21.39
C GLY A 440 -18.33 8.47 -20.44
N HIS A 441 -18.28 8.87 -19.15
CA HIS A 441 -17.50 8.22 -18.09
C HIS A 441 -18.41 7.44 -17.14
N TYR A 442 -17.81 6.65 -16.25
CA TYR A 442 -18.54 5.68 -15.43
C TYR A 442 -18.31 5.89 -13.94
N LEU A 443 -19.39 5.81 -13.15
CA LEU A 443 -19.33 5.54 -11.71
C LEU A 443 -19.71 4.08 -11.47
N TRP A 444 -18.83 3.34 -10.79
CA TRP A 444 -19.15 2.01 -10.28
C TRP A 444 -19.12 2.02 -8.77
N ASP A 445 -20.30 1.83 -8.16
CA ASP A 445 -20.40 1.64 -6.73
C ASP A 445 -20.15 0.18 -6.37
N LEU A 446 -18.98 -0.11 -5.79
CA LEU A 446 -18.61 -1.43 -5.30
C LEU A 446 -18.43 -1.45 -3.77
N THR A 447 -19.01 -0.47 -3.08
CA THR A 447 -18.82 -0.27 -1.64
C THR A 447 -19.28 -1.48 -0.80
N GLU A 448 -20.36 -2.16 -1.21
CA GLU A 448 -20.94 -3.34 -0.54
C GLU A 448 -20.58 -4.68 -1.22
N VAL A 449 -19.67 -4.69 -2.20
CA VAL A 449 -19.45 -5.90 -3.02
C VAL A 449 -18.74 -7.03 -2.27
N LEU A 450 -18.04 -6.72 -1.18
CA LEU A 450 -17.37 -7.69 -0.32
C LEU A 450 -18.15 -7.83 1.00
N PRO A 451 -18.90 -8.92 1.21
CA PRO A 451 -19.79 -9.05 2.36
C PRO A 451 -19.06 -9.48 3.64
N TYR A 452 -17.85 -10.04 3.53
CA TYR A 452 -17.12 -10.60 4.67
C TYR A 452 -16.12 -9.59 5.25
N PRO A 453 -16.24 -9.20 6.53
CA PRO A 453 -15.34 -8.23 7.14
C PRO A 453 -13.89 -8.72 7.26
N GLN A 454 -13.67 -10.04 7.31
CA GLN A 454 -12.34 -10.67 7.32
C GLN A 454 -11.49 -10.34 6.10
N LEU A 455 -12.13 -9.90 5.00
CA LEU A 455 -11.44 -9.48 3.79
C LEU A 455 -10.79 -8.09 3.94
N PHE A 456 -10.99 -7.41 5.08
CA PHE A 456 -10.48 -6.08 5.36
C PHE A 456 -9.47 -6.09 6.51
N PHE A 457 -8.34 -5.40 6.31
CA PHE A 457 -7.35 -5.18 7.35
C PHE A 457 -7.84 -4.12 8.35
N ASP A 458 -8.46 -3.05 7.86
CA ASP A 458 -8.99 -1.93 8.65
C ASP A 458 -10.31 -1.41 8.03
N PRO A 459 -10.82 -0.20 8.31
CA PRO A 459 -12.03 0.29 7.67
C PRO A 459 -12.05 0.20 6.13
N HIS A 460 -10.94 0.45 5.44
CA HIS A 460 -10.94 0.69 3.98
C HIS A 460 -9.79 0.01 3.21
N HIS A 461 -8.81 -0.57 3.88
CA HIS A 461 -7.78 -1.38 3.22
C HIS A 461 -8.18 -2.85 3.21
N LEU A 462 -8.22 -3.44 2.02
CA LEU A 462 -8.43 -4.88 1.86
C LEU A 462 -7.20 -5.67 2.33
N THR A 463 -7.42 -6.89 2.79
CA THR A 463 -6.38 -7.94 2.88
C THR A 463 -5.97 -8.40 1.47
N TYR A 464 -4.89 -9.15 1.36
CA TYR A 464 -4.47 -9.74 0.08
C TYR A 464 -5.58 -10.59 -0.56
N ASN A 465 -6.29 -11.39 0.26
CA ASN A 465 -7.42 -12.19 -0.21
C ASN A 465 -8.61 -11.31 -0.61
N GLY A 466 -8.91 -10.25 0.15
CA GLY A 466 -9.92 -9.27 -0.23
C GLY A 466 -9.61 -8.59 -1.56
N ALA A 467 -8.35 -8.20 -1.80
CA ALA A 467 -7.92 -7.62 -3.07
C ALA A 467 -7.97 -8.62 -4.24
N LEU A 468 -7.66 -9.89 -4.01
CA LEU A 468 -7.84 -10.94 -5.02
C LEU A 468 -9.32 -11.09 -5.41
N GLU A 469 -10.22 -11.16 -4.43
CA GLU A 469 -11.65 -11.25 -4.70
C GLU A 469 -12.18 -10.00 -5.41
N PHE A 470 -11.81 -8.81 -4.93
CA PHE A 470 -12.20 -7.56 -5.55
C PHE A 470 -11.69 -7.44 -7.00
N THR A 471 -10.45 -7.85 -7.24
CA THR A 471 -9.85 -7.88 -8.59
C THR A 471 -10.67 -8.77 -9.53
N LYS A 472 -11.05 -9.99 -9.10
CA LYS A 472 -11.89 -10.92 -9.89
C LYS A 472 -13.27 -10.33 -10.22
N ILE A 473 -13.85 -9.57 -9.29
CA ILE A 473 -15.15 -8.91 -9.49
C ILE A 473 -15.07 -7.81 -10.54
N MET A 474 -14.00 -7.00 -10.52
CA MET A 474 -13.83 -5.88 -11.45
C MET A 474 -13.42 -6.31 -12.87
N GLU A 475 -12.65 -7.38 -12.98
CA GLU A 475 -11.97 -7.79 -14.22
C GLU A 475 -12.91 -7.90 -15.44
N PRO A 476 -14.03 -8.64 -15.42
CA PRO A 476 -14.85 -8.84 -16.62
C PRO A 476 -15.37 -7.52 -17.19
N LYS A 477 -15.84 -6.63 -16.31
CA LYS A 477 -16.44 -5.36 -16.69
C LYS A 477 -15.39 -4.35 -17.16
N LEU A 478 -14.19 -4.36 -16.57
CA LEU A 478 -13.09 -3.51 -17.05
C LEU A 478 -12.62 -3.96 -18.43
N ILE A 479 -12.47 -5.27 -18.64
CA ILE A 479 -12.10 -5.82 -19.95
C ILE A 479 -13.15 -5.47 -21.00
N GLU A 480 -14.44 -5.56 -20.68
CA GLU A 480 -15.53 -5.16 -21.57
C GLU A 480 -15.39 -3.69 -22.02
N ILE A 481 -15.28 -2.75 -21.07
CA ILE A 481 -15.10 -1.32 -21.38
C ILE A 481 -13.86 -1.06 -22.23
N LEU A 482 -12.76 -1.76 -21.95
CA LEU A 482 -11.50 -1.59 -22.67
C LEU A 482 -11.50 -2.29 -24.03
N GLY A 483 -12.34 -3.31 -24.21
CA GLY A 483 -12.45 -4.12 -25.43
C GLY A 483 -13.41 -3.53 -26.46
N GLU A 484 -14.37 -2.70 -26.04
CA GLU A 484 -15.19 -1.90 -26.93
C GLU A 484 -14.29 -0.96 -27.76
N LYS A 485 -14.12 -1.26 -29.05
CA LYS A 485 -13.63 -0.26 -30.02
C LYS A 485 -14.70 0.82 -30.11
N ARG A 486 -14.49 1.95 -29.44
CA ARG A 486 -15.31 3.16 -29.59
C ARG A 486 -14.79 4.03 -30.72
#